data_AF-C8P7H5-F1
#
_entry.id   AF-C8P7H5-F1
#
_cell.length_a   1.000
_cell.length_b   1.000
_cell.length_c   1.000
_cell.angle_alpha   90.00
_cell.angle_beta   90.00
_cell.angle_gamma   90.00
#
_symmetry.space_group_name_H-M   'P 1'
#
loop_
_entity.id
_entity.type
_entity.pdbx_description
1 polymer ?
#
loop_
_entity_poly.entity_id
_entity_poly.type
_entity_poly.pdbx_seq_one_letter_code
_entity_poly.pdbx_strand_id
1 'polypeptide(L)' 'MNPETYQALSKWLAGRKYQLLQTGAAYQLVRHGQTLAVITPPDRYRVMNVDMTFAEWVEFNKCIRNVRHYLLTRQEK' A
#
# COMPACT_ATOMS: atom_id res chain seq x y z
N MET A 1 -3.06 15.48 6.99
CA MET A 1 -2.57 14.08 7.17
C MET A 1 -2.85 13.72 8.60
N ASN A 2 -3.68 12.71 8.90
CA ASN A 2 -3.77 12.21 10.29
C ASN A 2 -2.52 11.34 10.53
N PRO A 3 -1.53 11.81 11.30
CA PRO A 3 -0.26 11.13 11.45
C PRO A 3 -0.41 9.77 12.15
N GLU A 4 -1.40 9.65 13.05
CA GLU A 4 -1.67 8.42 13.81
C GLU A 4 -2.15 7.28 12.90
N THR A 5 -3.06 7.59 11.98
CA THR A 5 -3.63 6.59 11.05
C THR A 5 -2.58 6.13 10.02
N TYR A 6 -1.74 7.04 9.54
CA TYR A 6 -0.64 6.70 8.64
C TYR A 6 0.43 5.85 9.35
N GLN A 7 0.79 6.20 10.58
CA GLN A 7 1.77 5.46 11.36
C GLN A 7 1.25 4.05 11.70
N ALA A 8 -0.04 3.91 12.06
CA ALA A 8 -0.67 2.62 12.29
C ALA A 8 -0.64 1.73 11.04
N LEU A 9 -1.02 2.29 9.88
CA LEU A 9 -0.92 1.58 8.60
C LEU A 9 0.52 1.16 8.29
N SER A 10 1.47 2.06 8.46
CA SER A 10 2.89 1.80 8.18
C SER A 10 3.45 0.69 9.08
N LYS A 11 3.10 0.69 10.38
CA LYS A 11 3.46 -0.40 11.31
C LYS A 11 2.81 -1.73 10.92
N TRP A 12 1.53 -1.71 10.54
CA TRP A 12 0.80 -2.91 10.12
C TRP A 12 1.39 -3.54 8.85
N LEU A 13 1.85 -2.71 7.89
CA LEU A 13 2.56 -3.15 6.69
C LEU A 13 3.95 -3.70 7.02
N ALA A 14 4.71 -3.02 7.89
CA ALA A 14 6.05 -3.44 8.29
C ALA A 14 6.04 -4.83 8.95
N GLY A 15 5.04 -5.12 9.79
CA GLY A 15 4.84 -6.46 10.37
C GLY A 15 4.61 -7.57 9.35
N ARG A 16 4.28 -7.21 8.09
CA ARG A 16 4.09 -8.12 6.95
C ARG A 16 5.23 -8.06 5.93
N LYS A 17 6.33 -7.37 6.25
CA LYS A 17 7.48 -7.13 5.36
C LYS A 17 7.15 -6.25 4.14
N TYR A 18 6.08 -5.45 4.23
CA TYR A 18 5.75 -4.43 3.24
C TYR A 18 6.11 -3.04 3.75
N GLN A 19 6.41 -2.15 2.81
CA GLN A 19 6.68 -0.74 3.06
C GLN A 19 5.82 0.11 2.13
N LEU A 20 5.34 1.24 2.64
CA LEU A 20 4.62 2.23 1.85
C LEU A 20 5.49 3.46 1.71
N LEU A 21 5.95 3.74 0.50
CA LEU A 21 6.76 4.91 0.19
C LEU A 21 5.88 5.93 -0.54
N GLN A 22 5.98 7.20 -0.16
CA GLN A 22 5.28 8.27 -0.89
C GLN A 22 6.24 8.86 -1.93
N THR A 23 5.81 8.90 -3.19
CA THR A 23 6.56 9.47 -4.32
C THR A 23 5.67 10.51 -4.99
N GLY A 24 5.82 11.78 -4.59
CA GLY A 24 4.93 12.86 -5.00
C GLY A 24 3.48 12.61 -4.55
N ALA A 25 2.57 12.58 -5.52
CA ALA A 25 1.14 12.31 -5.28
C ALA A 25 0.79 10.81 -5.23
N ALA A 26 1.73 9.93 -5.57
CA ALA A 26 1.52 8.49 -5.59
C ALA A 26 2.18 7.80 -4.39
N TYR A 27 1.77 6.56 -4.15
CA TYR A 27 2.34 5.68 -3.16
C TYR A 27 2.88 4.41 -3.82
N GLN A 28 4.01 3.92 -3.35
CA GLN A 28 4.62 2.67 -3.79
C GLN A 28 4.53 1.65 -2.66
N LEU A 29 3.93 0.49 -2.94
CA LEU A 29 3.94 -0.65 -2.04
C LEU A 29 5.13 -1.53 -2.39
N VAL A 30 6.10 -1.60 -1.48
CA VAL A 30 7.40 -2.25 -1.67
C VAL A 30 7.51 -3.46 -0.74
N ARG A 31 8.11 -4.55 -1.22
CA ARG A 31 8.49 -5.72 -0.41
C ARG A 31 9.87 -6.18 -0.87
N HIS A 32 10.79 -6.40 0.08
CA HIS A 32 12.18 -6.80 -0.20
C HIS A 32 12.90 -5.89 -1.21
N GLY A 33 12.64 -4.58 -1.18
CA GLY A 33 13.26 -3.60 -2.09
C GLY A 33 12.63 -3.54 -3.49
N GLN A 34 11.67 -4.40 -3.80
CA GLN A 34 10.94 -4.40 -5.07
C GLN A 34 9.59 -3.71 -4.94
N THR A 35 9.30 -2.77 -5.85
CA THR A 35 7.98 -2.16 -5.97
C THR A 35 7.01 -3.16 -6.58
N LEU A 36 5.97 -3.50 -5.82
CA LEU A 36 4.93 -4.45 -6.21
C LEU A 36 3.69 -3.74 -6.77
N ALA A 37 3.40 -2.54 -6.27
CA ALA A 37 2.32 -1.71 -6.80
C ALA A 37 2.61 -0.23 -6.67
N VAL A 38 2.07 0.54 -7.61
CA VAL A 38 1.94 1.99 -7.54
C VAL A 38 0.47 2.33 -7.34
N ILE A 39 0.17 3.09 -6.29
CA ILE A 39 -1.18 3.44 -5.86
C ILE A 39 -1.32 4.95 -6.01
N THR A 40 -2.26 5.36 -6.85
CA THR A 40 -2.57 6.75 -7.13
C THR A 40 -3.94 7.06 -6.51
N PRO A 41 -4.02 7.96 -5.51
CA PRO A 41 -5.30 8.41 -4.96
C PRO A 41 -6.27 8.88 -6.07
N PRO A 42 -7.60 8.75 -5.91
CA PRO A 42 -8.30 8.21 -4.73
C PRO A 42 -8.09 6.71 -4.50
N ASP A 43 -8.10 5.95 -5.59
CA ASP A 43 -8.39 4.51 -5.52
C ASP A 43 -7.81 3.72 -6.71
N ARG A 44 -6.99 4.38 -7.53
CA ARG A 44 -6.36 3.73 -8.69
C ARG A 44 -5.07 3.06 -8.22
N TYR A 45 -4.76 1.90 -8.79
CA TYR A 45 -3.46 1.28 -8.58
C TYR A 45 -3.06 0.49 -9.82
N ARG A 46 -1.75 0.32 -9.97
CA ARG A 46 -1.12 -0.53 -10.97
C ARG A 46 -0.26 -1.54 -10.22
N VAL A 47 -0.56 -2.83 -10.38
CA VAL A 47 0.30 -3.92 -9.94
C VAL A 47 1.45 -4.03 -10.96
N MET A 48 2.67 -4.13 -10.48
CA MET A 48 3.84 -4.38 -11.32
C MET A 48 3.83 -5.86 -11.76
N ASN A 49 4.53 -6.19 -12.85
CA ASN A 49 4.68 -7.59 -13.25
C ASN A 49 5.57 -8.31 -12.22
N VAL A 50 4.95 -9.11 -11.37
CA VAL A 50 5.58 -9.76 -10.22
C VAL A 50 5.15 -11.22 -10.21
N ASP A 51 6.14 -12.11 -10.12
CA ASP A 51 5.87 -13.53 -9.89
C ASP A 51 5.60 -13.72 -8.40
N MET A 52 4.41 -14.19 -8.06
CA MET A 52 3.95 -14.40 -6.69
C MET A 52 3.21 -15.72 -6.59
N THR A 53 3.44 -16.45 -5.50
CA THR A 53 2.56 -17.56 -5.15
C THR A 53 1.15 -17.05 -4.82
N PHE A 54 0.15 -17.93 -4.88
CA PHE A 54 -1.23 -17.57 -4.51
C PHE A 54 -1.33 -17.00 -3.09
N ALA A 55 -0.58 -17.57 -2.12
CA ALA A 55 -0.58 -17.09 -0.74
C ALA A 55 -0.01 -15.66 -0.63
N GLU A 56 1.05 -15.37 -1.38
CA GLU A 56 1.64 -14.03 -1.43
C GLU A 56 0.74 -13.03 -2.14
N TRP A 57 0.06 -13.47 -3.20
CA TRP A 57 -0.94 -12.67 -3.89
C TRP A 57 -2.09 -12.28 -2.95
N VAL A 58 -2.59 -13.21 -2.13
CA VAL A 58 -3.63 -12.94 -1.14
C VAL A 58 -3.16 -11.90 -0.11
N GLU A 59 -1.96 -12.06 0.44
CA GLU A 59 -1.44 -11.07 1.42
C GLU A 59 -1.16 -9.70 0.80
N PHE A 60 -0.62 -9.68 -0.41
CA PHE A 60 -0.44 -8.45 -1.18
C PHE A 60 -1.77 -7.72 -1.39
N ASN A 61 -2.85 -8.42 -1.74
CA ASN A 61 -4.17 -7.81 -1.92
C ASN A 61 -4.75 -7.24 -0.62
N LYS A 62 -4.53 -7.90 0.53
CA LYS A 62 -4.90 -7.34 1.84
C LYS A 62 -4.17 -6.02 2.10
N CYS A 63 -2.89 -5.96 1.76
CA CYS A 63 -2.10 -4.74 1.91
C CYS A 63 -2.61 -3.61 1.03
N ILE A 64 -2.84 -3.86 -0.26
CA ILE A 64 -3.42 -2.87 -1.18
C ILE A 64 -4.77 -2.36 -0.67
N ARG A 65 -5.66 -3.24 -0.23
CA ARG A 65 -6.99 -2.87 0.27
C ARG A 65 -6.91 -1.89 1.45
N ASN A 66 -6.04 -2.15 2.42
CA ASN A 66 -5.89 -1.27 3.59
C ASN A 66 -5.26 0.07 3.23
N VAL A 67 -4.30 0.09 2.30
CA VAL A 67 -3.74 1.35 1.80
C VAL A 67 -4.83 2.16 1.10
N ARG A 68 -5.61 1.55 0.20
CA ARG A 68 -6.72 2.21 -0.50
C ARG A 68 -7.76 2.76 0.47
N HIS A 69 -8.18 1.96 1.45
CA HIS A 69 -9.13 2.41 2.47
C HIS A 69 -8.63 3.64 3.23
N TYR A 70 -7.35 3.63 3.67
CA TYR A 70 -6.74 4.82 4.27
C TYR A 70 -6.78 6.04 3.34
N LEU A 71 -6.46 5.88 2.05
CA LEU A 71 -6.47 6.99 1.09
C LEU A 71 -7.88 7.55 0.84
N LEU A 72 -8.90 6.69 0.80
CA LEU A 72 -10.31 7.11 0.65
C LEU A 72 -10.79 7.94 1.84
N THR A 73 -10.49 7.51 3.08
CA THR A 73 -10.85 8.26 4.30
C THR A 73 -10.19 9.65 4.40
N ARG A 74 -9.23 9.95 3.53
CA ARG A 74 -8.59 11.27 3.43
C ARG A 74 -9.22 12.20 2.41
N GLN A 75 -10.05 11.70 1.49
CA GLN A 75 -10.77 12.55 0.54
C GLN A 75 -12.12 13.03 1.09
N GLU A 76 -12.67 12.33 2.08
CA GLU A 76 -13.91 12.70 2.76
C GLU A 76 -13.72 13.79 3.83
N LYS A 77 -12.52 14.39 3.94
CA LYS A 77 -12.17 15.49 4.84
C LYS A 77 -11.58 16.65 4.06
#